data_AF-A0A143PL71-F1
#
_entry.id   AF-A0A143PL71-F1
#
_cell.length_a   1.000
_cell.length_b   1.000
_cell.length_c   1.000
_cell.angle_alpha   90.00
_cell.angle_beta   90.00
_cell.angle_gamma   90.00
#
_symmetry.space_group_name_H-M   'P 1'
#
loop_
_entity.id
_entity.type
_entity.pdbx_description
1 polymer ?
#
loop_
_entity_poly.entity_id
_entity_poly.type
_entity_poly.pdbx_seq_one_letter_code
_entity_poly.pdbx_strand_id
1 'polypeptide(L)'
;MARTALPLALGLAIRAGFVALVGAQIVGGVMIAIGMRLVFGGDPQRAYATGGWLKPVHALLMHEILVLPLLAWQMSRTDWDERTQVRAVSMGIVLHALVVVAAVVSVL
;
A
#
# COMPACT_ATOMS: atom_id res chain seq x y z
N MET A 1 -34.61 5.83 -1.88
CA MET A 1 -33.21 5.67 -2.35
C MET A 1 -32.78 4.24 -2.03
N ALA A 2 -32.72 3.35 -3.02
CA ALA A 2 -32.18 2.02 -2.81
C ALA A 2 -30.68 2.15 -2.53
N ARG A 3 -30.23 1.73 -1.34
CA ARG A 3 -28.80 1.65 -1.04
C ARG A 3 -28.25 0.54 -1.93
N THR A 4 -27.64 0.90 -3.06
CA THR A 4 -26.87 -0.04 -3.88
C THR A 4 -25.78 -0.60 -2.97
N ALA A 5 -25.92 -1.86 -2.57
CA ALA A 5 -24.89 -2.51 -1.76
C ALA A 5 -23.59 -2.53 -2.56
N LEU A 6 -22.53 -1.94 -2.01
CA LEU A 6 -21.20 -2.05 -2.59
C LEU A 6 -20.81 -3.54 -2.61
N PRO A 7 -20.29 -4.07 -3.73
CA PRO A 7 -19.79 -5.44 -3.78
C PRO A 7 -18.80 -5.69 -2.64
N LEU A 8 -18.94 -6.81 -1.92
CA LEU A 8 -18.16 -7.07 -0.71
C LEU A 8 -16.65 -7.02 -0.98
N ALA A 9 -16.22 -7.56 -2.13
CA ALA A 9 -14.83 -7.55 -2.57
C ALA A 9 -14.28 -6.14 -2.76
N LEU A 10 -15.08 -5.22 -3.32
CA LEU A 10 -14.69 -3.82 -3.52
C LEU A 10 -14.59 -3.07 -2.20
N GLY A 11 -15.55 -3.28 -1.29
CA GLY A 11 -15.51 -2.70 0.05
C GLY A 11 -14.29 -3.15 0.86
N LEU A 12 -13.92 -4.43 0.76
CA LEU A 12 -12.71 -4.97 1.37
C LEU A 12 -11.44 -4.35 0.77
N ALA A 13 -11.36 -4.28 -0.56
CA ALA A 13 -10.22 -3.70 -1.28
C ALA A 13 -9.97 -2.23 -0.91
N ILE A 14 -11.03 -1.42 -0.79
CA ILE A 14 -10.91 -0.01 -0.39
C ILE A 14 -10.38 0.11 1.05
N ARG A 15 -10.89 -0.70 1.98
CA ARG A 15 -10.44 -0.67 3.38
C ARG A 15 -8.97 -1.07 3.51
N ALA A 16 -8.58 -2.15 2.83
CA ALA A 16 -7.19 -2.61 2.81
C ALA A 16 -6.26 -1.56 2.19
N GLY A 17 -6.65 -1.01 1.03
CA GLY A 17 -5.92 0.07 0.38
C GLY A 17 -5.76 1.32 1.25
N PHE A 18 -6.78 1.66 2.05
CA PHE A 18 -6.69 2.77 2.99
C PHE A 18 -5.73 2.49 4.16
N VAL A 19 -5.71 1.26 4.69
CA VAL A 19 -4.73 0.85 5.69
C VAL A 19 -3.32 0.95 5.13
N ALA A 20 -3.11 0.51 3.88
CA ALA A 20 -1.84 0.65 3.19
C ALA A 20 -1.43 2.12 3.02
N LEU A 21 -2.36 2.99 2.62
CA LEU A 21 -2.10 4.43 2.51
C LEU A 21 -1.65 5.03 3.85
N VAL A 22 -2.32 4.69 4.96
CA VAL A 22 -1.91 5.16 6.30
C VAL A 22 -0.49 4.69 6.62
N GLY A 23 -0.17 3.42 6.33
CA GLY A 23 1.19 2.90 6.43
C GLY A 23 2.19 3.69 5.58
N ALA A 24 1.82 4.02 4.34
CA ALA A 24 2.65 4.81 3.44
C ALA A 24 2.96 6.19 4.03
N GLN A 25 1.99 6.86 4.67
CA GLN A 25 2.21 8.15 5.30
C GLN A 25 3.14 8.07 6.51
N ILE A 26 3.04 7.00 7.30
CA ILE A 26 3.98 6.75 8.41
C ILE A 26 5.40 6.60 7.86
N VAL A 27 5.59 5.76 6.83
CA VAL A 27 6.90 5.55 6.20
C VAL A 27 7.42 6.86 5.59
N GLY A 28 6.58 7.63 4.91
CA GLY A 28 6.93 8.93 4.35
C GLY A 28 7.35 9.94 5.44
N GLY A 29 6.65 9.96 6.56
CA GLY A 29 7.01 10.77 7.74
C GLY A 29 8.38 10.39 8.31
N VAL A 30 8.69 9.09 8.42
CA VAL A 30 10.01 8.60 8.84
C VAL A 30 11.10 9.04 7.86
N MET A 31 10.85 8.94 6.54
CA MET A 31 11.78 9.39 5.51
C MET A 31 12.08 10.90 5.65
N ILE A 32 11.06 11.73 5.88
CA ILE A 32 11.22 13.17 6.11
C ILE A 32 12.04 13.40 7.39
N ALA A 33 11.72 12.74 8.49
CA ALA A 33 12.42 12.91 9.75
C ALA A 33 13.92 12.58 9.65
N ILE A 34 14.27 11.49 8.95
CA ILE A 34 15.67 11.12 8.66
C ILE A 34 16.35 12.20 7.83
N GLY A 35 15.70 12.64 6.75
CA GLY A 35 16.23 13.68 5.87
C GLY A 35 16.49 15.00 6.62
N MET A 36 15.52 15.46 7.41
CA MET A 36 15.65 16.70 8.17
C MET A 36 16.76 16.62 9.21
N ARG A 37 16.94 15.49 9.91
CA ARG A 37 18.06 15.31 10.85
C ARG A 37 19.42 15.45 10.16
N LEU A 38 19.57 14.92 8.95
CA LEU A 38 20.83 15.00 8.19
C LEU A 38 21.08 16.42 7.66
N VAL A 39 20.05 17.08 7.13
CA VAL A 39 20.14 18.46 6.66
C VAL A 39 20.51 19.41 7.80
N PHE A 40 19.83 19.32 8.95
CA PHE A 40 20.15 20.15 10.11
C PHE A 40 21.46 19.78 10.80
N GLY A 41 21.99 18.57 10.56
CA GLY A 41 23.32 18.15 10.98
C GLY A 41 24.46 18.65 10.06
N GLY A 42 24.15 19.40 9.01
CA GLY A 42 25.14 19.95 8.07
C GLY A 42 25.53 19.01 6.92
N ASP A 43 24.82 17.89 6.72
CA ASP A 43 25.08 16.93 5.65
C ASP A 43 23.85 16.72 4.73
N PRO A 44 23.47 17.74 3.94
CA PRO A 44 22.32 17.66 3.04
C PRO A 44 22.50 16.64 1.91
N GLN A 45 23.74 16.38 1.47
CA GLN A 45 24.01 15.44 0.39
C GLN A 45 23.71 14.00 0.83
N ARG A 46 24.07 13.66 2.07
CA ARG A 46 23.72 12.36 2.65
C ARG A 46 22.22 12.20 2.81
N ALA A 47 21.46 13.25 3.11
CA ALA A 47 20.00 13.18 3.17
C ALA A 47 19.38 12.66 1.85
N TYR A 48 19.89 13.13 0.71
CA TYR A 48 19.48 12.63 -0.60
C TYR A 48 20.00 11.22 -0.91
N ALA A 49 21.20 10.88 -0.45
CA ALA A 49 21.79 9.56 -0.65
C ALA A 49 21.11 8.46 0.19
N THR A 50 20.74 8.76 1.45
CA THR A 50 20.16 7.77 2.38
C THR A 50 18.65 7.71 2.35
N GLY A 51 17.94 8.70 1.79
CA GLY A 51 16.48 8.64 1.68
C GLY A 51 15.96 7.54 0.74
N GLY A 52 16.85 6.85 0.01
CA GLY A 52 16.50 5.85 -1.00
C GLY A 52 15.94 4.53 -0.47
N TRP A 53 16.42 4.04 0.67
CA TRP A 53 16.17 2.64 1.08
C TRP A 53 14.72 2.39 1.52
N LEU A 54 14.01 3.40 2.03
CA LEU A 54 12.58 3.29 2.35
C LEU A 54 11.66 3.53 1.14
N LYS A 55 12.18 4.01 0.01
CA LYS A 55 11.36 4.30 -1.18
C LYS A 55 10.60 3.08 -1.71
N PRO A 56 11.18 1.86 -1.78
CA PRO A 56 10.45 0.68 -2.23
C PRO A 56 9.26 0.37 -1.31
N VAL A 57 9.46 0.41 0.00
CA VAL A 57 8.39 0.16 1.00
C VAL A 57 7.29 1.21 0.86
N HIS A 58 7.66 2.50 0.80
CA HIS A 58 6.70 3.59 0.63
C HIS A 58 5.91 3.46 -0.68
N ALA A 59 6.59 3.13 -1.78
CA ALA A 59 5.97 2.96 -3.08
C ALA A 59 4.96 1.80 -3.06
N LEU A 60 5.31 0.63 -2.52
CA LEU A 60 4.41 -0.51 -2.42
C LEU A 60 3.11 -0.12 -1.71
N LEU A 61 3.23 0.48 -0.53
CA LEU A 61 2.09 0.93 0.28
C LEU A 61 1.25 2.02 -0.41
N MET A 62 1.90 2.95 -1.14
CA MET A 62 1.19 4.01 -1.88
C MET A 62 0.33 3.47 -3.02
N HIS A 63 0.79 2.43 -3.71
CA HIS A 63 0.09 1.94 -4.90
C HIS A 63 -1.05 0.98 -4.57
N GLU A 64 -1.03 0.36 -3.38
CA GLU A 64 -2.04 -0.62 -3.00
C GLU A 64 -3.47 -0.04 -2.92
N ILE A 65 -3.60 1.24 -2.56
CA ILE A 65 -4.89 1.95 -2.57
C ILE A 65 -5.53 2.03 -3.96
N LEU A 66 -4.74 1.91 -5.03
CA LEU A 66 -5.23 1.89 -6.40
C LEU A 66 -5.35 0.45 -6.94
N VAL A 67 -4.36 -0.40 -6.65
CA VAL A 67 -4.25 -1.75 -7.22
C VAL A 67 -5.37 -2.66 -6.75
N LEU A 68 -5.67 -2.71 -5.45
CA LEU A 68 -6.71 -3.63 -4.94
C LEU A 68 -8.12 -3.23 -5.40
N PRO A 69 -8.53 -1.95 -5.35
CA PRO A 69 -9.84 -1.56 -5.88
C PRO A 69 -9.97 -1.79 -7.38
N LEU A 70 -8.89 -1.56 -8.15
CA LEU A 70 -8.86 -1.85 -9.59
C LEU A 70 -9.05 -3.35 -9.85
N LEU A 71 -8.36 -4.21 -9.09
CA LEU A 71 -8.52 -5.66 -9.17
C LEU A 71 -9.97 -6.08 -8.87
N ALA A 72 -10.54 -5.58 -7.76
CA ALA A 72 -11.90 -5.90 -7.34
C ALA A 72 -12.96 -5.43 -8.35
N TRP A 73 -12.77 -4.23 -8.92
CA TRP A 73 -13.63 -3.69 -9.97
C TRP A 73 -13.52 -4.47 -11.29
N GLN A 74 -12.32 -4.94 -11.65
CA GLN A 74 -12.16 -5.77 -12.83
C GLN A 74 -12.86 -7.13 -12.63
N MET A 75 -12.75 -7.72 -11.44
CA MET A 75 -13.44 -8.96 -11.09
C MET A 75 -14.97 -8.80 -11.07
N SER A 76 -15.50 -7.63 -10.69
CA SER A 76 -16.95 -7.40 -10.74
C SER A 76 -17.54 -7.40 -12.15
N ARG A 77 -16.71 -7.43 -13.20
CA ARG A 77 -17.13 -7.61 -14.60
C ARG A 77 -17.09 -9.05 -15.10
N THR A 78 -16.65 -9.98 -14.26
CA THR A 78 -16.58 -11.41 -14.59
C THR A 78 -17.81 -12.13 -14.06
N ASP A 79 -18.11 -13.32 -14.57
CA ASP A 79 -19.19 -14.18 -14.07
C ASP A 79 -18.81 -14.91 -12.75
N TRP A 80 -17.72 -14.51 -12.10
CA TRP A 80 -17.28 -15.12 -10.85
C TRP A 80 -18.25 -14.81 -9.70
N ASP A 81 -18.53 -15.83 -8.89
CA ASP A 81 -19.31 -15.66 -7.67
C ASP A 81 -18.59 -14.74 -6.67
N GLU A 82 -19.37 -14.03 -5.86
CA GLU A 82 -18.86 -13.02 -4.93
C GLU A 82 -17.82 -13.61 -3.95
N ARG A 83 -17.98 -14.89 -3.57
CA ARG A 83 -17.01 -15.59 -2.70
C ARG A 83 -15.65 -15.75 -3.37
N THR A 84 -15.59 -16.05 -4.67
CA THR A 84 -14.32 -16.15 -5.40
C THR A 84 -13.66 -14.78 -5.56
N GLN A 85 -14.45 -13.74 -5.82
CA GLN A 85 -13.92 -12.36 -5.87
C GLN A 85 -13.32 -11.93 -4.53
N VAL A 86 -14.02 -12.18 -3.42
CA VAL A 86 -13.51 -11.87 -2.06
C VAL A 86 -12.24 -12.66 -1.75
N ARG A 87 -12.18 -13.95 -2.11
CA ARG A 87 -10.98 -14.78 -1.93
C ARG A 87 -9.78 -14.25 -2.72
N ALA A 88 -10.01 -13.88 -3.98
CA ALA A 88 -8.95 -13.35 -4.83
C ALA A 88 -8.43 -12.00 -4.32
N VAL A 89 -9.30 -11.09 -3.88
CA VAL A 89 -8.90 -9.84 -3.21
C VAL A 89 -8.13 -10.12 -1.91
N SER A 90 -8.60 -11.06 -1.09
CA SER A 90 -7.94 -11.45 0.16
C SER A 90 -6.53 -12.02 -0.08
N MET A 91 -6.38 -12.86 -1.11
CA MET A 91 -5.06 -13.35 -1.53
C MET A 91 -4.17 -12.22 -2.03
N GLY A 92 -4.73 -11.25 -2.78
CA GLY A 92 -4.00 -10.05 -3.20
C GLY A 92 -3.47 -9.24 -2.02
N ILE A 93 -4.29 -9.03 -0.99
CA ILE A 93 -3.91 -8.35 0.25
C ILE A 93 -2.77 -9.09 0.95
N VAL A 94 -2.90 -10.42 1.13
CA VAL A 94 -1.87 -11.23 1.81
C VAL A 94 -0.57 -11.20 1.02
N LEU A 95 -0.63 -11.39 -0.31
CA LEU A 95 0.55 -11.35 -1.16
C LEU A 95 1.25 -9.98 -1.09
N HIS A 96 0.48 -8.90 -1.15
CA HIS A 96 1.06 -7.56 -1.04
C HIS A 96 1.70 -7.34 0.34
N ALA A 97 1.02 -7.72 1.43
CA ALA A 97 1.57 -7.64 2.78
C ALA A 97 2.90 -8.42 2.89
N LEU A 98 3.00 -9.62 2.30
CA LEU A 98 4.23 -10.39 2.25
C LEU A 98 5.34 -9.68 1.47
N VAL A 99 5.02 -9.05 0.34
CA VAL A 99 5.98 -8.27 -0.46
C VAL A 99 6.46 -7.03 0.33
N VAL A 100 5.57 -6.34 1.04
CA VAL A 100 5.92 -5.23 1.93
C VAL A 100 6.85 -5.70 3.04
N VAL A 101 6.52 -6.81 3.71
CA VAL A 101 7.37 -7.38 4.76
C VAL A 101 8.74 -7.76 4.19
N ALA A 102 8.80 -8.41 3.03
CA ALA A 102 10.06 -8.74 2.38
C ALA A 102 10.87 -7.49 2.03
N ALA A 103 10.22 -6.42 1.56
CA ALA A 103 10.86 -5.14 1.25
C ALA A 103 11.35 -4.41 2.51
N VAL A 104 10.70 -4.58 3.66
CA VAL A 104 11.18 -4.07 4.95
C VAL A 104 12.37 -4.89 5.44
N VAL A 105 12.30 -6.23 5.33
CA VAL A 105 13.39 -7.12 5.76
C VAL A 105 14.64 -6.93 4.89
N SER A 106 14.50 -6.67 3.60
CA SER A 106 15.65 -6.48 2.70
C SER A 106 16.44 -5.20 2.95
N VAL A 107 15.93 -4.30 3.80
CA VAL A 107 16.54 -3.00 4.09
C VAL A 107 16.89 -2.80 5.57
N LEU A 108 16.66 -3.82 6.40
CA LEU A 108 17.14 -3.92 7.79
C LEU A 108 18.54 -4.55 7.80
#